data_AF-A0A2D7ZD85-F1
#
_entry.id   AF-A0A2D7ZD85-F1
#
_cell.length_a   1.000
_cell.length_b   1.000
_cell.length_c   1.000
_cell.angle_alpha   90.00
_cell.angle_beta   90.00
_cell.angle_gamma   90.00
#
_symmetry.space_group_name_H-M   'P 1'
#
loop_
_entity.id
_entity.type
_entity.pdbx_description
1 polymer ?
#
loop_
_entity_poly.entity_id
_entity_poly.type
_entity_poly.pdbx_seq_one_letter_code
_entity_poly.pdbx_strand_id
1 'polypeptide(L)'
;MHQNLLEEYTDFVDKVTSEASKSSDKMRERIDYLNSRDIEMSRLLTAGIGLSGEVGEFNEIIKKIMFQEKSFDDVAHEHMKKELGDIMWYVAQACLALKVDLVDVINTNKEKLSKRFPQKRFNEKDDANRDLGDV
;
A
#
# COMPACT_ATOMS: atom_id res chain seq x y z
N MET A 1 22.74 -32.28 -2.98
CA MET A 1 22.94 -31.46 -1.77
C MET A 1 21.97 -30.27 -1.71
N HIS A 2 21.65 -29.59 -2.82
CA HIS A 2 20.65 -28.49 -2.84
C HIS A 2 19.18 -28.92 -2.75
N GLN A 3 18.85 -30.13 -3.18
CA GLN A 3 17.47 -30.61 -3.18
C GLN A 3 16.90 -30.76 -1.76
N ASN A 4 17.73 -31.19 -0.81
CA ASN A 4 17.34 -31.28 0.60
C ASN A 4 17.01 -29.90 1.21
N LEU A 5 17.76 -28.85 0.82
CA LEU A 5 17.53 -27.49 1.33
C LEU A 5 16.21 -26.90 0.83
N LEU A 6 15.88 -27.09 -0.45
CA LEU A 6 14.62 -26.55 -1.01
C LEU A 6 13.41 -27.26 -0.39
N GLU A 7 13.48 -28.59 -0.21
CA GLU A 7 12.43 -29.37 0.43
C GLU A 7 12.24 -28.94 1.90
N GLU A 8 13.33 -28.87 2.67
CA GLU A 8 13.32 -28.37 4.05
C GLU A 8 12.74 -26.96 4.15
N TYR A 9 13.11 -26.06 3.23
CA TYR A 9 12.59 -24.69 3.22
C TYR A 9 11.09 -24.65 2.88
N THR A 10 10.63 -25.41 1.90
CA THR A 10 9.20 -25.44 1.55
C THR A 10 8.34 -26.01 2.66
N ASP A 11 8.80 -27.06 3.36
CA ASP A 11 8.14 -27.63 4.52
C ASP A 11 8.09 -26.63 5.69
N PHE A 12 9.21 -25.95 5.95
CA PHE A 12 9.25 -24.88 6.94
C PHE A 12 8.25 -23.76 6.62
N VAL A 13 8.24 -23.26 5.38
CA VAL A 13 7.32 -22.20 4.93
C VAL A 13 5.86 -22.62 5.10
N ASP A 14 5.50 -23.84 4.69
CA ASP A 14 4.13 -24.35 4.86
C ASP A 14 3.71 -24.41 6.35
N LYS A 15 4.61 -24.89 7.21
CA LYS A 15 4.38 -24.99 8.66
C LYS A 15 4.19 -23.65 9.35
N VAL A 16 4.91 -22.61 8.91
CA VAL A 16 4.79 -21.25 9.49
C VAL A 16 3.73 -20.38 8.78
N THR A 17 3.09 -20.89 7.73
CA THR A 17 2.03 -20.18 7.02
C THR A 17 0.68 -20.39 7.71
N SER A 18 -0.10 -19.32 7.84
CA SER A 18 -1.40 -19.36 8.53
C SER A 18 -2.42 -20.26 7.81
N GLU A 19 -3.33 -20.86 8.57
CA GLU A 19 -4.40 -21.70 7.98
C GLU A 19 -5.31 -20.93 7.03
N ALA A 20 -5.59 -19.65 7.32
CA ALA A 20 -6.38 -18.78 6.44
C ALA A 20 -5.66 -18.46 5.11
N SER A 21 -4.34 -18.62 5.06
CA SER A 21 -3.56 -18.50 3.82
C SER A 21 -3.48 -19.83 3.05
N LYS A 22 -3.55 -20.96 3.74
CA LYS A 22 -3.44 -22.31 3.13
C LYS A 22 -4.78 -22.89 2.67
N SER A 23 -5.89 -22.47 3.28
CA SER A 23 -7.22 -23.03 3.00
C SER A 23 -8.23 -21.93 2.66
N SER A 24 -8.88 -22.06 1.51
CA SER A 24 -9.97 -21.16 1.11
C SER A 24 -11.16 -21.20 2.08
N ASP A 25 -11.43 -22.33 2.72
CA ASP A 25 -12.52 -22.42 3.71
C ASP A 25 -12.15 -21.66 4.99
N LYS A 26 -10.90 -21.78 5.46
CA LYS A 26 -10.40 -20.99 6.59
C LYS A 26 -10.31 -19.50 6.26
N MET A 27 -9.99 -19.15 5.02
CA MET A 27 -10.06 -17.77 4.54
C MET A 27 -11.49 -17.23 4.60
N ARG A 28 -12.49 -18.00 4.13
CA ARG A 28 -13.91 -17.61 4.19
C ARG A 28 -14.38 -17.42 5.63
N GLU A 29 -14.11 -18.37 6.52
CA GLU A 29 -14.42 -18.24 7.96
C GLU A 29 -13.83 -16.95 8.55
N ARG A 30 -12.59 -16.61 8.18
CA ARG A 30 -11.93 -15.38 8.64
C ARG A 30 -12.57 -14.12 8.06
N ILE A 31 -12.92 -14.12 6.78
CA ILE A 31 -13.63 -13.00 6.13
C ILE A 31 -14.99 -12.80 6.78
N ASP A 32 -15.76 -13.86 7.00
CA ASP A 32 -17.07 -13.80 7.64
C ASP A 32 -16.95 -13.24 9.06
N TYR A 33 -15.94 -13.68 9.82
CA TYR A 33 -15.64 -13.11 11.13
C TYR A 33 -15.35 -11.61 11.06
N LEU A 34 -14.52 -11.14 10.13
CA LEU A 34 -14.16 -9.72 10.00
C LEU A 34 -15.36 -8.87 9.54
N ASN A 35 -16.14 -9.37 8.58
CA ASN A 35 -17.37 -8.73 8.14
C ASN A 35 -18.38 -8.61 9.29
N SER A 36 -18.46 -9.60 10.18
CA SER A 36 -19.30 -9.51 11.41
C SER A 36 -18.85 -8.43 12.40
N ARG A 37 -17.63 -7.90 12.24
CA ARG A 37 -17.04 -6.80 13.03
C ARG A 37 -17.08 -5.46 12.29
N ASP A 38 -17.96 -5.33 11.30
CA ASP A 38 -18.18 -4.10 10.55
C ASP A 38 -16.98 -3.68 9.66
N ILE A 39 -16.14 -4.66 9.30
CA ILE A 39 -15.01 -4.48 8.38
C ILE A 39 -15.41 -5.06 7.02
N GLU A 40 -15.56 -4.21 6.00
CA GLU A 40 -15.86 -4.65 4.63
C GLU A 40 -14.62 -5.22 3.93
N MET A 41 -14.28 -6.48 4.23
CA MET A 41 -13.03 -7.09 3.76
C MET A 41 -12.92 -7.19 2.24
N SER A 42 -14.04 -7.40 1.55
CA SER A 42 -14.08 -7.44 0.08
C SER A 42 -13.55 -6.14 -0.53
N ARG A 43 -14.02 -5.00 -0.02
CA ARG A 43 -13.62 -3.68 -0.48
C ARG A 43 -12.20 -3.32 -0.02
N LEU A 44 -11.80 -3.70 1.19
CA LEU A 44 -10.40 -3.55 1.64
C LEU A 44 -9.43 -4.32 0.74
N LEU A 45 -9.79 -5.55 0.33
CA LEU A 45 -8.98 -6.33 -0.61
C LEU A 45 -8.91 -5.65 -1.98
N THR A 46 -10.02 -5.14 -2.50
CA THR A 46 -10.03 -4.32 -3.72
C THR A 46 -9.08 -3.13 -3.60
N ALA A 47 -9.16 -2.39 -2.49
CA ALA A 47 -8.32 -1.22 -2.25
C ALA A 47 -6.83 -1.57 -2.17
N GLY A 48 -6.46 -2.54 -1.34
CA GLY A 48 -5.06 -2.90 -1.11
C GLY A 48 -4.38 -3.55 -2.31
N ILE A 49 -5.05 -4.50 -2.97
CA ILE A 49 -4.50 -5.17 -4.16
C ILE A 49 -4.40 -4.18 -5.32
N GLY A 50 -5.45 -3.40 -5.56
CA GLY A 50 -5.46 -2.42 -6.63
C GLY A 50 -4.42 -1.32 -6.46
N LEU A 51 -4.26 -0.77 -5.25
CA LEU A 51 -3.21 0.20 -4.95
C LEU A 51 -1.82 -0.34 -5.32
N SER A 52 -1.55 -1.61 -5.04
CA SER A 52 -0.28 -2.25 -5.39
C SER A 52 -0.07 -2.33 -6.91
N GLY A 53 -1.14 -2.57 -7.67
CA GLY A 53 -1.12 -2.58 -9.13
C GLY A 53 -0.76 -1.21 -9.70
N GLU A 54 -1.54 -0.18 -9.35
CA GLU A 54 -1.36 1.16 -9.93
C GLU A 54 -0.05 1.82 -9.49
N VAL A 55 0.42 1.55 -8.26
CA VAL A 55 1.77 1.96 -7.83
C VAL A 55 2.84 1.29 -8.69
N GLY A 56 2.65 0.03 -9.09
CA GLY A 56 3.53 -0.67 -10.01
C GLY A 56 3.57 -0.01 -11.40
N GLU A 57 2.40 0.35 -11.95
CA GLU A 57 2.29 1.05 -13.23
C GLU A 57 2.95 2.43 -13.19
N PHE A 58 2.68 3.21 -12.15
CA PHE A 58 3.33 4.50 -11.92
C PHE A 58 4.86 4.38 -11.84
N ASN A 59 5.35 3.40 -11.07
CA ASN A 59 6.78 3.12 -10.94
C ASN A 59 7.43 2.67 -12.26
N GLU A 60 6.70 1.97 -13.12
CA GLU A 60 7.20 1.56 -14.44
C GLU A 60 7.54 2.79 -15.30
N ILE A 61 6.74 3.86 -15.23
CA ILE A 61 7.02 5.11 -15.94
C ILE A 61 8.28 5.77 -15.40
N ILE A 62 8.42 5.86 -14.06
CA ILE A 62 9.63 6.39 -13.41
C ILE A 62 10.87 5.58 -13.83
N LYS A 63 10.77 4.24 -13.78
CA LYS A 63 11.86 3.33 -14.15
C LYS A 63 12.29 3.54 -15.60
N LYS A 64 11.34 3.71 -16.53
CA LYS A 64 11.60 3.98 -17.95
C LYS A 64 12.35 5.29 -18.16
N ILE A 65 11.91 6.36 -17.50
CA ILE A 65 12.57 7.68 -17.59
C ILE A 65 13.98 7.60 -17.00
N MET A 66 14.09 7.07 -15.78
CA MET A 66 15.33 7.13 -15.00
C MET A 66 16.41 6.14 -15.48
N PHE A 67 16.04 4.92 -15.86
CA PHE A 67 17.00 3.83 -16.13
C PHE A 67 17.01 3.36 -17.59
N GLN A 68 16.06 3.79 -18.41
CA GLN A 68 15.96 3.40 -19.82
C GLN A 68 16.00 4.62 -20.75
N GLU A 69 16.47 5.76 -20.23
CA GLU A 69 16.72 7.01 -20.96
C GLU A 69 15.52 7.49 -21.79
N LYS A 70 14.29 7.24 -21.30
CA LYS A 70 13.08 7.81 -21.89
C LYS A 70 12.91 9.28 -21.51
N SER A 71 12.36 10.08 -22.41
CA SER A 71 12.04 11.49 -22.15
C SER A 71 10.94 11.63 -21.10
N PHE A 72 11.09 12.65 -20.26
CA PHE A 72 9.97 13.19 -19.49
C PHE A 72 9.29 14.27 -20.32
N ASP A 73 8.28 13.86 -21.09
CA ASP A 73 7.47 14.70 -21.97
C ASP A 73 6.00 14.68 -21.56
N ASP A 74 5.15 15.39 -22.31
CA ASP A 74 3.71 15.49 -22.01
C ASP A 74 3.01 14.13 -22.01
N VAL A 75 3.51 13.16 -22.80
CA VAL A 75 2.94 11.80 -22.83
C VAL A 75 3.25 11.07 -21.52
N ALA A 76 4.50 11.13 -21.07
CA ALA A 76 4.90 10.56 -19.78
C ALA A 76 4.18 11.25 -18.61
N HIS A 77 4.04 12.59 -18.65
CA HIS A 77 3.34 13.37 -17.65
C HIS A 77 1.85 12.99 -17.54
N GLU A 78 1.12 12.95 -18.66
CA GLU A 78 -0.30 12.58 -18.63
C GLU A 78 -0.51 11.12 -18.23
N HIS A 79 0.42 10.22 -18.60
CA HIS A 79 0.37 8.84 -18.14
C HIS A 79 0.55 8.76 -16.62
N MET A 80 1.57 9.42 -16.06
CA MET A 80 1.76 9.50 -14.61
C MET A 80 0.53 10.05 -13.88
N LYS A 81 -0.09 11.09 -14.42
CA LYS A 81 -1.30 11.69 -13.86
C LYS A 81 -2.50 10.75 -13.91
N LYS A 82 -2.65 9.95 -14.98
CA LYS A 82 -3.67 8.90 -15.06
C LYS A 82 -3.49 7.88 -13.94
N GLU A 83 -2.28 7.36 -13.77
CA GLU A 83 -1.98 6.38 -12.72
C GLU A 83 -2.15 6.97 -11.31
N LEU A 84 -1.85 8.25 -11.10
CA LEU A 84 -2.19 8.94 -9.84
C LEU A 84 -3.71 9.02 -9.60
N GLY A 85 -4.51 9.18 -10.66
CA GLY A 85 -5.97 9.13 -10.59
C GLY A 85 -6.47 7.76 -10.16
N ASP A 86 -5.91 6.70 -10.75
CA ASP A 86 -6.25 5.31 -10.41
C ASP A 86 -5.82 4.96 -8.96
N ILE A 87 -4.65 5.43 -8.52
CA ILE A 87 -4.21 5.38 -7.11
C ILE A 87 -5.24 6.06 -6.20
N MET A 88 -5.67 7.28 -6.53
CA MET A 88 -6.67 8.02 -5.73
C MET A 88 -8.01 7.29 -5.67
N TRP A 89 -8.40 6.59 -6.73
CA TRP A 89 -9.59 5.75 -6.73
C TRP A 89 -9.48 4.63 -5.69
N TYR A 90 -8.36 3.91 -5.63
CA TYR A 90 -8.16 2.86 -4.61
C TYR A 90 -8.00 3.43 -3.20
N VAL A 91 -7.41 4.62 -3.02
CA VAL A 91 -7.41 5.32 -1.73
C VAL A 91 -8.84 5.62 -1.27
N ALA A 92 -9.71 6.09 -2.18
CA ALA A 92 -11.12 6.30 -1.87
C ALA A 92 -11.84 4.99 -1.52
N GLN A 93 -11.52 3.88 -2.18
CA GLN A 93 -12.05 2.55 -1.83
C GLN A 93 -11.65 2.12 -0.42
N ALA A 94 -10.40 2.37 -0.02
CA ALA A 94 -9.94 2.12 1.35
C ALA A 94 -10.72 2.98 2.36
N CYS A 95 -10.91 4.27 2.06
CA CYS A 95 -11.68 5.18 2.91
C CYS A 95 -13.11 4.69 3.11
N LEU A 96 -13.78 4.28 2.02
CA LEU A 96 -15.13 3.72 2.07
C LEU A 96 -15.20 2.43 2.88
N ALA A 97 -14.20 1.55 2.76
CA ALA A 97 -14.16 0.29 3.50
C ALA A 97 -13.87 0.48 5.00
N LEU A 98 -13.05 1.47 5.35
CA LEU A 98 -12.72 1.85 6.72
C LEU A 98 -13.74 2.81 7.35
N LYS A 99 -14.70 3.30 6.55
CA LYS A 99 -15.69 4.32 6.94
C LYS A 99 -15.05 5.60 7.49
N VAL A 100 -13.94 6.01 6.87
CA VAL A 100 -13.24 7.26 7.18
C VAL A 100 -13.42 8.26 6.06
N ASP A 101 -13.45 9.54 6.41
CA ASP A 101 -13.53 10.62 5.44
C ASP A 101 -12.15 10.93 4.83
N LEU A 102 -12.10 11.11 3.51
CA LEU A 102 -10.84 11.37 2.80
C LEU A 102 -10.22 12.72 3.20
N VAL A 103 -11.03 13.74 3.49
CA VAL A 103 -10.55 15.04 3.97
C VAL A 103 -9.93 14.88 5.35
N ASP A 104 -10.51 14.06 6.22
CA ASP A 104 -9.93 13.75 7.54
C ASP A 104 -8.58 13.01 7.42
N VAL A 105 -8.46 12.07 6.48
CA VAL A 105 -7.19 11.39 6.17
C VAL A 105 -6.12 12.41 5.74
N ILE A 106 -6.47 13.33 4.83
CA ILE A 106 -5.57 14.38 4.35
C ILE A 106 -5.18 15.34 5.49
N ASN A 107 -6.14 15.77 6.30
CA ASN A 107 -5.89 16.68 7.43
C ASN A 107 -5.00 16.04 8.49
N THR A 108 -5.26 14.78 8.84
CA THR A 108 -4.44 14.02 9.78
C THR A 108 -2.99 13.92 9.29
N ASN A 109 -2.80 13.64 7.99
CA ASN A 109 -1.46 13.62 7.39
C ASN A 109 -0.78 15.00 7.45
N LYS A 110 -1.52 16.05 7.09
CA LYS A 110 -1.02 17.43 7.12
C LYS A 110 -0.63 17.88 8.53
N GLU A 111 -1.43 17.57 9.54
CA GLU A 111 -1.13 17.89 10.95
C GLU A 111 0.13 17.19 11.42
N LYS A 112 0.26 15.88 11.13
CA LYS A 112 1.47 15.11 11.41
C LYS A 112 2.71 15.75 10.77
N LEU A 113 2.65 16.02 9.47
CA LEU A 113 3.76 16.65 8.74
C LEU A 113 4.05 18.07 9.22
N SER A 114 3.04 18.83 9.66
CA SER A 114 3.23 20.18 10.20
C SER A 114 3.94 20.18 11.56
N LYS A 115 3.70 19.15 12.40
CA LYS A 115 4.46 18.94 13.64
C LYS A 115 5.90 18.55 13.35
N ARG A 116 6.10 17.68 12.35
CA ARG A 116 7.44 17.25 11.92
C ARG A 116 8.25 18.39 11.30
N PHE A 117 7.64 19.19 10.44
CA PHE A 117 8.28 20.29 9.73
C PHE A 117 7.66 21.63 10.16
N PRO A 118 7.95 22.14 11.37
CA PRO A 118 7.33 23.34 11.92
C PRO A 118 7.62 24.60 11.08
N GLN A 119 8.73 24.60 10.34
CA GLN A 119 9.12 25.68 9.43
C GLN A 119 8.48 25.55 8.03
N LYS A 120 7.58 24.59 7.81
CA LYS A 120 6.93 24.27 6.52
C LYS A 120 7.92 24.08 5.35
N ARG A 121 9.13 23.60 5.67
CA ARG A 121 10.19 23.31 4.72
C ARG A 121 10.93 22.06 5.17
N PHE A 122 11.52 21.36 4.22
CA PHE A 122 12.35 20.21 4.52
C PHE A 122 13.62 20.63 5.28
N ASN A 123 13.99 19.83 6.27
CA ASN A 123 15.22 19.91 7.05
C ASN A 123 15.54 18.51 7.57
N GLU A 124 16.75 18.02 7.28
CA GLU A 124 17.18 16.66 7.64
C GLU A 124 17.07 16.38 9.14
N LYS A 125 17.34 17.38 9.99
CA LYS A 125 17.23 17.23 11.46
C LYS A 125 15.79 16.99 11.92
N ASP A 126 14.85 17.62 11.23
CA ASP A 126 13.43 17.54 11.53
C ASP A 126 12.84 16.21 11.01
N ASP A 127 13.38 15.67 9.92
CA ASP A 127 12.97 14.35 9.38
C ASP A 127 13.49 13.16 10.22
N ALA A 128 14.69 13.30 10.81
CA ALA A 128 15.30 12.28 11.66
C ALA A 128 14.59 12.11 13.03
N ASN A 129 13.92 13.17 13.52
CA ASN A 129 13.16 13.13 14.77
C ASN A 129 11.73 12.63 14.53
N ARG A 130 11.57 11.30 14.48
CA ARG A 130 10.25 10.65 14.38
C ARG A 130 9.74 10.34 15.79
N ASP A 131 8.57 10.87 16.16
CA ASP A 131 7.89 10.43 17.38
C ASP A 131 7.42 8.97 17.23
N LEU A 132 7.43 8.20 18.33
CA LEU A 132 7.02 6.79 18.32
C LEU A 132 5.57 6.56 17.88
N GLY A 133 4.71 7.58 17.96
CA GLY A 133 3.32 7.54 17.49
C GLY A 133 3.12 7.94 16.02
N ASP A 134 4.21 8.30 15.33
CA ASP A 134 4.22 8.79 13.94
C ASP A 134 4.56 7.70 12.90
N VAL A 135 4.82 6.47 13.39
CA VAL A 135 5.23 5.27 12.65
C VAL A 135 4.03 4.36 12.37
#